data_AF-A0AAN6W282-F1
#
_entry.id   AF-A0AAN6W282-F1
#
_cell.length_a   1.000
_cell.length_b   1.000
_cell.length_c   1.000
_cell.angle_alpha   90.00
_cell.angle_beta   90.00
_cell.angle_gamma   90.00
#
_symmetry.space_group_name_H-M   'P 1'
#
loop_
_entity.id
_entity.type
_entity.pdbx_description
1 polymer ?
#
loop_
_entity_poly.entity_id
_entity_poly.type
_entity_poly.pdbx_seq_one_letter_code
_entity_poly.pdbx_strand_id
1 'polypeptide(L)'
;MSSSLPSHNQEGESSSLLPSITTPAAETSTLSPKQQTEHKGAMSEISTLLTGAAFGAALTASGVFQPSVIISQLNFTNFHMIQTFLTAAAGSAATVSIAQALSPNNPSLVPRSASSLGLFGPYDGNILGGILLGSGMMLSGACPGTVLAQLGVGVKSGVYAFAGASLAGVAWSGFLKPLLTQCPPPQKVDASQPRATVYEALGVSKGTLLLGLEAMFIGIVIAAAKYTEVGPEAKIPPYYGGMLIAGAQLLSLIVRGCLVGMSTSYEEVGGWVLGGRLVPEKYRNMLFSAGVIVGSYFLSHAVPKFGEVTDVVVSPLSAAAGGFLMILGSRMAGGCTSGHGISGISLLSVSSFLTVGATFAAGGLMGLLMG
;
A
#
# COMPACT_ATOMS: atom_id res chain seq x y z
N MET A 1 36.49 44.54 56.46
CA MET A 1 35.31 44.24 55.63
C MET A 1 35.18 42.72 55.62
N SER A 2 34.61 42.11 56.66
CA SER A 2 33.16 41.81 56.84
C SER A 2 32.64 41.04 55.61
N SER A 3 32.27 39.77 55.66
CA SER A 3 31.38 39.04 56.61
C SER A 3 31.74 37.53 56.65
N SER A 4 32.02 36.87 57.79
CA SER A 4 31.12 36.28 58.84
C SER A 4 30.16 35.19 58.30
N LEU A 5 30.43 33.87 58.46
CA LEU A 5 30.29 32.98 59.66
C LEU A 5 29.07 32.01 59.50
N PRO A 6 28.90 30.91 60.29
CA PRO A 6 28.89 29.53 59.77
C PRO A 6 27.74 28.61 60.30
N SER A 7 27.91 27.30 60.03
CA SER A 7 27.64 26.13 60.91
C SER A 7 26.21 25.64 61.23
N HIS A 8 26.05 24.34 60.93
CA HIS A 8 25.45 23.24 61.72
C HIS A 8 23.99 23.30 62.20
N ASN A 9 23.27 22.21 61.91
CA ASN A 9 22.60 21.43 62.95
C ASN A 9 22.84 19.92 62.73
N GLN A 10 23.28 19.26 63.80
CA GLN A 10 23.32 17.81 64.00
C GLN A 10 21.95 17.31 64.44
N GLU A 11 21.64 16.06 64.10
CA GLU A 11 21.00 15.02 64.93
C GLU A 11 21.28 13.70 64.17
N GLY A 12 22.05 12.73 64.70
CA GLY A 12 21.65 11.79 65.75
C GLY A 12 20.54 10.89 65.20
N GLU A 13 20.63 9.58 65.05
CA GLU A 13 21.34 8.53 65.78
C GLU A 13 21.09 7.19 65.05
N SER A 14 22.02 6.23 65.19
CA SER A 14 21.75 4.78 65.37
C SER A 14 21.06 3.99 64.23
N SER A 15 21.42 2.78 63.81
CA SER A 15 22.52 1.85 64.05
C SER A 15 22.29 0.67 63.08
N SER A 16 23.38 0.19 62.48
CA SER A 16 23.68 -1.24 62.26
C SER A 16 22.88 -2.12 61.27
N LEU A 17 23.69 -2.79 60.42
CA LEU A 17 23.61 -4.20 59.96
C LEU A 17 22.76 -4.51 58.71
N LEU A 18 23.44 -4.82 57.58
CA LEU A 18 23.44 -6.13 56.87
C LEU A 18 24.05 -6.00 55.44
N PRO A 19 24.51 -7.11 54.81
CA PRO A 19 25.77 -7.19 54.08
C PRO A 19 25.67 -6.91 52.57
N SER A 20 26.85 -6.68 52.00
CA SER A 20 27.15 -6.53 50.58
C SER A 20 26.55 -7.67 49.73
N ILE A 21 25.56 -7.35 48.91
CA ILE A 21 25.13 -8.20 47.80
C ILE A 21 25.90 -7.75 46.56
N THR A 22 26.94 -8.50 46.20
CA THR A 22 27.54 -8.48 44.87
C THR A 22 26.50 -8.94 43.85
N THR A 23 25.94 -8.02 43.08
CA THR A 23 25.28 -8.35 41.82
C THR A 23 26.35 -8.76 40.80
N PRO A 24 26.19 -9.89 40.09
CA PRO A 24 27.09 -10.22 38.99
C PRO A 24 26.89 -9.19 37.88
N ALA A 25 27.99 -8.65 37.38
CA ALA A 25 27.99 -7.83 36.17
C ALA A 25 27.29 -8.62 35.06
N ALA A 26 26.17 -8.06 34.56
CA ALA A 26 25.64 -8.51 33.29
C ALA A 26 26.74 -8.26 32.24
N GLU A 27 27.36 -9.33 31.76
CA GLU A 27 28.13 -9.31 30.54
C GLU A 27 27.16 -8.91 29.42
N THR A 28 27.06 -7.60 29.19
CA THR A 28 26.46 -7.06 27.98
C THR A 28 27.40 -7.47 26.85
N SER A 29 27.17 -8.66 26.28
CA SER A 29 27.84 -9.16 25.10
C SER A 29 27.59 -8.15 23.96
N THR A 30 28.53 -7.22 23.81
CA THR A 30 28.50 -6.19 22.79
C THR A 30 28.72 -6.87 21.46
N LEU A 31 27.62 -7.04 20.71
CA LEU A 31 27.66 -7.58 19.35
C LEU A 31 28.70 -6.84 18.52
N SER A 32 29.54 -7.60 17.81
CA SER A 32 30.55 -7.06 16.88
C SER A 32 29.88 -6.16 15.83
N PRO A 33 30.55 -5.14 15.28
CA PRO A 33 29.99 -4.27 14.23
C PRO A 33 29.40 -5.03 13.03
N LYS A 34 29.96 -6.19 12.67
CA LYS A 34 29.40 -7.09 11.65
C LYS A 34 28.08 -7.72 12.11
N GLN A 35 28.03 -8.23 13.33
CA GLN A 35 26.83 -8.81 13.94
C GLN A 35 25.74 -7.78 14.21
N GLN A 36 26.10 -6.53 14.54
CA GLN A 36 25.14 -5.42 14.64
C GLN A 36 24.53 -5.05 13.29
N THR A 37 25.31 -5.15 12.22
CA THR A 37 24.84 -4.88 10.85
C THR A 37 23.91 -6.01 10.37
N GLU A 38 24.28 -7.27 10.61
CA GLU A 38 23.46 -8.45 10.31
C GLU A 38 22.17 -8.48 11.13
N HIS A 39 22.24 -8.17 12.43
CA HIS A 39 21.07 -8.11 13.32
C HIS A 39 20.10 -6.98 12.94
N LYS A 40 20.61 -5.80 12.55
CA LYS A 40 19.77 -4.71 12.00
C LYS A 40 19.12 -5.10 10.67
N GLY A 41 19.83 -5.83 9.81
CA GLY A 41 19.30 -6.36 8.55
C GLY A 41 18.16 -7.35 8.77
N ALA A 42 18.39 -8.40 9.58
CA ALA A 42 17.39 -9.44 9.87
C ALA A 42 16.14 -8.88 10.56
N MET A 43 16.31 -7.94 11.50
CA MET A 43 15.18 -7.28 12.17
C MET A 43 14.33 -6.47 11.18
N SER A 44 14.95 -5.81 10.20
CA SER A 44 14.25 -5.05 9.14
C SER A 44 13.43 -5.95 8.20
N GLU A 45 13.92 -7.16 7.92
CA GLU A 45 13.25 -8.14 7.08
C GLU A 45 12.01 -8.72 7.77
N ILE A 46 12.15 -9.18 9.01
CA ILE A 46 11.02 -9.71 9.81
C ILE A 46 9.93 -8.64 9.93
N SER A 47 10.30 -7.40 10.24
CA SER A 47 9.39 -6.26 10.27
C SER A 47 8.65 -6.03 8.94
N THR A 48 9.34 -6.22 7.81
CA THR A 48 8.73 -6.08 6.48
C THR A 48 7.74 -7.21 6.19
N LEU A 49 8.07 -8.44 6.58
CA LEU A 49 7.17 -9.58 6.48
C LEU A 49 5.93 -9.41 7.37
N LEU A 50 6.11 -8.98 8.62
CA LEU A 50 5.02 -8.79 9.60
C LEU A 50 4.03 -7.71 9.18
N THR A 51 4.52 -6.57 8.69
CA THR A 51 3.66 -5.50 8.16
C THR A 51 2.92 -5.95 6.91
N GLY A 52 3.57 -6.75 6.04
CA GLY A 52 2.92 -7.42 4.92
C GLY A 52 1.81 -8.36 5.37
N ALA A 53 2.08 -9.19 6.37
CA ALA A 53 1.10 -10.11 6.94
C ALA A 53 -0.10 -9.38 7.57
N ALA A 54 0.14 -8.29 8.30
CA ALA A 54 -0.93 -7.45 8.82
C ALA A 54 -1.78 -6.84 7.69
N PHE A 55 -1.15 -6.37 6.61
CA PHE A 55 -1.86 -5.85 5.44
C PHE A 55 -2.66 -6.92 4.70
N GLY A 56 -2.10 -8.12 4.51
CA GLY A 56 -2.80 -9.25 3.90
C GLY A 56 -3.99 -9.73 4.74
N ALA A 57 -3.81 -9.83 6.06
CA ALA A 57 -4.91 -10.11 6.98
C ALA A 57 -6.00 -9.03 6.89
N ALA A 58 -5.66 -7.75 6.83
CA ALA A 58 -6.65 -6.68 6.66
C ALA A 58 -7.40 -6.77 5.31
N LEU A 59 -6.70 -7.10 4.21
CA LEU A 59 -7.34 -7.34 2.90
C LEU A 59 -8.31 -8.53 2.94
N THR A 60 -7.92 -9.62 3.59
CA THR A 60 -8.77 -10.81 3.75
C THR A 60 -9.96 -10.53 4.67
N ALA A 61 -9.75 -9.90 5.83
CA ALA A 61 -10.80 -9.54 6.77
C ALA A 61 -11.85 -8.61 6.14
N SER A 62 -11.41 -7.65 5.34
CA SER A 62 -12.30 -6.70 4.66
C SER A 62 -13.10 -7.32 3.52
N GLY A 63 -12.78 -8.54 3.07
CA GLY A 63 -13.48 -9.23 1.99
C GLY A 63 -13.19 -8.70 0.58
N VAL A 64 -12.42 -7.63 0.43
CA VAL A 64 -12.11 -6.99 -0.87
C VAL A 64 -11.25 -7.86 -1.80
N PHE A 65 -10.72 -8.97 -1.29
CA PHE A 65 -10.01 -9.95 -2.10
C PHE A 65 -10.93 -10.79 -2.97
N GLN A 66 -12.24 -10.84 -2.68
CA GLN A 66 -13.19 -11.65 -3.43
C GLN A 66 -13.38 -11.09 -4.85
N PRO A 67 -13.34 -11.95 -5.90
CA PRO A 67 -13.55 -11.51 -7.28
C PRO A 67 -14.88 -10.81 -7.52
N SER A 68 -15.96 -11.31 -6.89
CA SER A 68 -17.30 -10.72 -6.90
C SER A 68 -17.28 -9.25 -6.46
N VAL A 69 -16.66 -8.94 -5.32
CA VAL A 69 -16.58 -7.57 -4.79
C VAL A 69 -15.91 -6.61 -5.79
N ILE A 70 -14.87 -7.06 -6.47
CA ILE A 70 -14.14 -6.24 -7.45
C ILE A 70 -14.96 -6.04 -8.73
N ILE A 71 -15.56 -7.12 -9.26
CA ILE A 71 -16.38 -7.07 -10.48
C ILE A 71 -17.67 -6.26 -10.24
N SER A 72 -18.37 -6.53 -9.14
CA SER A 72 -19.60 -5.85 -8.77
C SER A 72 -19.41 -4.36 -8.52
N GLN A 73 -18.26 -3.96 -7.96
CA GLN A 73 -17.88 -2.56 -7.83
C GLN A 73 -17.75 -1.88 -9.19
N LEU A 74 -17.06 -2.52 -10.14
CA LEU A 74 -16.86 -1.95 -11.48
C LEU A 74 -18.17 -1.95 -12.29
N ASN A 75 -19.08 -2.90 -12.04
CA ASN A 75 -20.44 -2.88 -12.55
C ASN A 75 -21.39 -1.93 -11.79
N PHE A 76 -20.92 -1.20 -10.78
CA PHE A 76 -21.75 -0.32 -9.93
C PHE A 76 -22.96 -1.02 -9.27
N THR A 77 -22.85 -2.32 -9.01
CA THR A 77 -23.93 -3.14 -8.40
C THR A 77 -23.75 -3.31 -6.90
N ASN A 78 -22.50 -3.29 -6.41
CA ASN A 78 -22.20 -3.42 -4.99
C ASN A 78 -21.14 -2.38 -4.59
N PHE A 79 -21.47 -1.58 -3.59
CA PHE A 79 -20.65 -0.48 -3.09
C PHE A 79 -19.76 -0.86 -1.90
N HIS A 80 -19.58 -2.16 -1.63
CA HIS A 80 -18.65 -2.66 -0.60
C HIS A 80 -17.24 -2.10 -0.85
N MET A 81 -16.70 -2.29 -2.06
CA MET A 81 -15.33 -1.89 -2.35
C MET A 81 -15.11 -0.39 -2.23
N ILE A 82 -16.06 0.45 -2.68
CA ILE A 82 -15.94 1.91 -2.53
C ILE A 82 -15.92 2.33 -1.05
N GLN A 83 -16.78 1.72 -0.21
CA GLN A 83 -16.81 2.02 1.22
C GLN A 83 -15.47 1.67 1.87
N THR A 84 -14.97 0.45 1.64
CA THR A 84 -13.68 0.02 2.18
C THR A 84 -12.52 0.89 1.67
N PHE A 85 -12.48 1.18 0.36
CA PHE A 85 -11.40 1.95 -0.25
C PHE A 85 -11.37 3.40 0.23
N LEU A 86 -12.52 4.08 0.29
CA LEU A 86 -12.60 5.46 0.75
C LEU A 86 -12.31 5.59 2.25
N THR A 87 -12.77 4.65 3.08
CA THR A 87 -12.40 4.64 4.50
C THR A 87 -10.89 4.38 4.68
N ALA A 88 -10.30 3.46 3.91
CA ALA A 88 -8.86 3.23 3.94
C ALA A 88 -8.05 4.47 3.48
N ALA A 89 -8.50 5.13 2.41
CA ALA A 89 -7.86 6.33 1.88
C ALA A 89 -7.97 7.51 2.87
N ALA A 90 -9.12 7.71 3.51
CA ALA A 90 -9.31 8.72 4.55
C ALA A 90 -8.40 8.46 5.76
N GLY A 91 -8.37 7.23 6.28
CA GLY A 91 -7.48 6.87 7.40
C GLY A 91 -5.99 6.98 7.03
N SER A 92 -5.63 6.64 5.79
CA SER A 92 -4.28 6.87 5.28
C SER A 92 -3.95 8.37 5.16
N ALA A 93 -4.91 9.21 4.75
CA ALA A 93 -4.73 10.66 4.64
C ALA A 93 -4.44 11.30 6.00
N ALA A 94 -5.20 10.92 7.04
CA ALA A 94 -4.95 11.35 8.41
C ALA A 94 -3.57 10.90 8.91
N THR A 95 -3.23 9.62 8.74
CA THR A 95 -1.96 9.05 9.24
C THR A 95 -0.74 9.62 8.52
N VAL A 96 -0.80 9.81 7.20
CA VAL A 96 0.25 10.45 6.41
C VAL A 96 0.44 11.91 6.80
N SER A 97 -0.65 12.64 7.04
CA SER A 97 -0.58 14.06 7.42
C SER A 97 0.08 14.24 8.79
N ILE A 98 -0.25 13.38 9.75
CA ILE A 98 0.42 13.33 11.06
C ILE A 98 1.89 12.95 10.89
N ALA A 99 2.19 11.92 10.09
CA ALA A 99 3.57 11.48 9.86
C ALA A 99 4.44 12.57 9.19
N GLN A 100 3.89 13.34 8.26
CA GLN A 100 4.56 14.49 7.66
C GLN A 100 4.82 15.62 8.65
N ALA A 101 3.88 15.85 9.59
CA ALA A 101 4.08 16.82 10.66
C ALA A 101 5.18 16.40 11.64
N LEU A 102 5.28 15.11 11.96
CA LEU A 102 6.30 14.56 12.85
C LEU A 102 7.67 14.33 12.19
N SER A 103 7.70 14.13 10.88
CA SER A 103 8.93 13.84 10.11
C SER A 103 8.90 14.53 8.74
N PRO A 104 9.12 15.86 8.69
CA PRO A 104 8.98 16.66 7.47
C PRO A 104 9.93 16.24 6.33
N ASN A 105 11.09 15.67 6.68
CA ASN A 105 12.14 15.30 5.73
C ASN A 105 12.09 13.83 5.29
N ASN A 106 11.00 13.09 5.56
CA ASN A 106 10.92 11.69 5.17
C ASN A 106 10.75 11.56 3.63
N PRO A 107 11.72 10.98 2.90
CA PRO A 107 11.66 10.87 1.45
C PRO A 107 10.54 9.93 0.96
N SER A 108 9.98 9.08 1.84
CA SER A 108 8.87 8.18 1.51
C SER A 108 7.50 8.86 1.55
N LEU A 109 7.43 10.11 2.02
CA LEU A 109 6.18 10.88 2.18
C LEU A 109 6.06 12.03 1.17
N VAL A 110 6.68 11.88 -0.01
CA VAL A 110 6.61 12.85 -1.10
C VAL A 110 5.49 12.50 -2.09
N PRO A 111 4.74 13.50 -2.62
CA PRO A 111 3.74 13.26 -3.65
C PRO A 111 4.29 12.47 -4.82
N ARG A 112 3.48 11.55 -5.37
CA ARG A 112 3.90 10.76 -6.53
C ARG A 112 4.10 11.67 -7.74
N SER A 113 5.19 11.43 -8.46
CA SER A 113 5.49 12.10 -9.73
C SER A 113 4.51 11.67 -10.83
N ALA A 114 4.47 12.46 -11.90
CA ALA A 114 3.81 12.07 -13.12
C ALA A 114 4.58 10.92 -13.81
N SER A 115 3.85 9.99 -14.42
CA SER A 115 4.39 8.96 -15.29
C SER A 115 4.04 9.34 -16.72
N SER A 116 5.07 9.47 -17.57
CA SER A 116 4.89 9.85 -18.97
C SER A 116 5.52 8.87 -19.95
N LEU A 117 4.83 8.64 -21.07
CA LEU A 117 5.28 7.86 -22.23
C LEU A 117 5.67 8.76 -23.41
N GLY A 118 5.48 10.07 -23.31
CA GLY A 118 5.82 11.03 -24.37
C GLY A 118 4.87 11.04 -25.57
N LEU A 119 3.62 10.60 -25.38
CA LEU A 119 2.59 10.50 -26.41
C LEU A 119 1.75 11.77 -26.53
N PHE A 120 1.14 12.23 -25.43
CA PHE A 120 0.19 13.35 -25.48
C PHE A 120 0.21 14.27 -24.25
N GLY A 121 1.07 14.03 -23.27
CA GLY A 121 1.24 14.94 -22.15
C GLY A 121 1.99 14.34 -20.97
N PRO A 122 2.23 15.12 -19.90
CA PRO A 122 3.02 14.69 -18.76
C PRO A 122 2.40 13.56 -17.94
N TYR A 123 1.09 13.31 -18.09
CA TYR A 123 0.33 12.29 -17.34
C TYR A 123 -0.20 11.16 -18.25
N ASP A 124 0.26 11.07 -19.49
CA ASP A 124 -0.23 10.06 -20.44
C ASP A 124 0.01 8.62 -19.96
N GLY A 125 1.16 8.34 -19.34
CA GLY A 125 1.45 7.06 -18.69
C GLY A 125 0.51 6.75 -17.54
N ASN A 126 0.14 7.76 -16.73
CA ASN A 126 -0.87 7.62 -15.68
C ASN A 126 -2.26 7.28 -16.23
N ILE A 127 -2.68 7.96 -17.29
CA ILE A 127 -4.01 7.77 -17.89
C ILE A 127 -4.08 6.42 -18.60
N LEU A 128 -3.15 6.13 -19.52
CA LEU A 128 -3.12 4.86 -20.24
C LEU A 128 -2.88 3.68 -19.29
N GLY A 129 -2.01 3.86 -18.29
CA GLY A 129 -1.73 2.85 -17.28
C GLY A 129 -2.95 2.58 -16.40
N GLY A 130 -3.67 3.64 -16.01
CA GLY A 130 -4.95 3.54 -15.32
C GLY A 130 -5.99 2.80 -16.15
N ILE A 131 -6.11 3.10 -17.45
CA ILE A 131 -7.05 2.40 -18.34
C ILE A 131 -6.77 0.89 -18.36
N LEU A 132 -5.53 0.48 -18.64
CA LEU A 132 -5.14 -0.93 -18.64
C LEU A 132 -5.33 -1.59 -17.27
N LEU A 133 -5.01 -0.86 -16.19
CA LEU A 133 -5.21 -1.33 -14.81
C LEU A 133 -6.69 -1.61 -14.54
N GLY A 134 -7.58 -0.69 -14.91
CA GLY A 134 -9.02 -0.81 -14.73
C GLY A 134 -9.64 -1.95 -15.52
N SER A 135 -9.34 -2.03 -16.82
CA SER A 135 -9.81 -3.12 -17.68
C SER A 135 -9.29 -4.48 -17.20
N GLY A 136 -8.02 -4.54 -16.77
CA GLY A 136 -7.44 -5.74 -16.17
C GLY A 136 -8.15 -6.16 -14.89
N MET A 137 -8.45 -5.21 -14.00
CA MET A 137 -9.19 -5.48 -12.76
C MET A 137 -10.57 -6.07 -13.02
N MET A 138 -11.30 -5.55 -14.02
CA MET A 138 -12.60 -6.07 -14.42
C MET A 138 -12.50 -7.50 -14.96
N LEU A 139 -11.54 -7.76 -15.86
CA LEU A 139 -11.36 -9.08 -16.49
C LEU A 139 -10.93 -10.16 -15.50
N SER A 140 -10.09 -9.83 -14.53
CA SER A 140 -9.56 -10.82 -13.59
C SER A 140 -10.34 -10.93 -12.28
N GLY A 141 -11.18 -9.95 -11.94
CA GLY A 141 -11.75 -9.85 -10.59
C GLY A 141 -10.66 -9.79 -9.53
N ALA A 142 -9.58 -9.05 -9.80
CA ALA A 142 -8.41 -8.95 -8.94
C ALA A 142 -7.75 -7.58 -9.14
N CYS A 143 -7.01 -7.10 -8.14
CA CYS A 143 -6.13 -5.95 -8.28
C CYS A 143 -4.71 -6.36 -7.85
N PRO A 144 -3.67 -5.54 -8.11
CA PRO A 144 -2.29 -5.93 -7.84
C PRO A 144 -2.04 -6.32 -6.38
N GLY A 145 -2.82 -5.77 -5.45
CA GLY A 145 -2.73 -6.15 -4.05
C GLY A 145 -3.58 -7.36 -3.68
N THR A 146 -4.82 -7.41 -4.16
CA THR A 146 -5.75 -8.49 -3.79
C THR A 146 -5.40 -9.81 -4.45
N VAL A 147 -4.72 -9.82 -5.59
CA VAL A 147 -4.27 -11.07 -6.21
C VAL A 147 -3.32 -11.86 -5.29
N LEU A 148 -2.50 -11.17 -4.48
CA LEU A 148 -1.65 -11.81 -3.48
C LEU A 148 -2.47 -12.38 -2.31
N ALA A 149 -3.48 -11.63 -1.86
CA ALA A 149 -4.42 -12.14 -0.84
C ALA A 149 -5.23 -13.34 -1.36
N GLN A 150 -5.66 -13.30 -2.62
CA GLN A 150 -6.35 -14.38 -3.31
C GLN A 150 -5.49 -15.64 -3.39
N LEU A 151 -4.18 -15.52 -3.63
CA LEU A 151 -3.26 -16.66 -3.53
C LEU A 151 -3.21 -17.22 -2.12
N GLY A 152 -3.11 -16.36 -1.11
CA GLY A 152 -3.05 -16.78 0.30
C GLY A 152 -4.31 -17.53 0.74
N VAL A 153 -5.49 -17.08 0.29
CA VAL A 153 -6.77 -17.74 0.59
C VAL A 153 -7.04 -18.97 -0.29
N GLY A 154 -6.42 -19.07 -1.48
CA GLY A 154 -6.61 -20.20 -2.40
C GLY A 154 -7.71 -19.99 -3.44
N VAL A 155 -7.97 -18.74 -3.85
CA VAL A 155 -8.94 -18.41 -4.90
C VAL A 155 -8.41 -18.88 -6.26
N LYS A 156 -9.16 -19.75 -6.95
CA LYS A 156 -8.74 -20.33 -8.25
C LYS A 156 -8.45 -19.27 -9.32
N SER A 157 -9.31 -18.28 -9.49
CA SER A 157 -9.08 -17.18 -10.44
C SER A 157 -7.84 -16.35 -10.09
N GLY A 158 -7.53 -16.21 -8.80
CA GLY A 158 -6.34 -15.53 -8.31
C GLY A 158 -5.03 -16.17 -8.76
N VAL A 159 -4.98 -17.50 -8.88
CA VAL A 159 -3.80 -18.22 -9.40
C VAL A 159 -3.53 -17.85 -10.86
N TYR A 160 -4.56 -17.87 -11.69
CA TYR A 160 -4.44 -17.51 -13.11
C TYR A 160 -4.12 -16.02 -13.27
N ALA A 161 -4.77 -15.16 -12.49
CA ALA A 161 -4.47 -13.72 -12.48
C ALA A 161 -3.03 -13.44 -12.03
N PHE A 162 -2.52 -14.17 -11.04
CA PHE A 162 -1.12 -14.07 -10.62
C PHE A 162 -0.14 -14.53 -11.70
N ALA A 163 -0.46 -15.59 -12.43
CA ALA A 163 0.38 -16.05 -13.54
C ALA A 163 0.48 -14.97 -14.62
N GLY A 164 -0.64 -14.40 -15.05
CA GLY A 164 -0.66 -13.28 -16.00
C GLY A 164 0.07 -12.04 -15.48
N ALA A 165 -0.16 -11.69 -14.21
CA ALA A 165 0.52 -10.59 -13.51
C ALA A 165 2.05 -10.77 -13.49
N SER A 166 2.52 -11.99 -13.24
CA SER A 166 3.95 -12.33 -13.24
C SER A 166 4.55 -12.23 -14.64
N LEU A 167 3.83 -12.70 -15.66
CA LEU A 167 4.23 -12.55 -17.06
C LEU A 167 4.34 -11.08 -17.48
N ALA A 168 3.40 -10.24 -17.04
CA ALA A 168 3.49 -8.79 -17.27
C ALA A 168 4.69 -8.16 -16.54
N GLY A 169 5.02 -8.62 -15.33
CA GLY A 169 6.24 -8.23 -14.63
C GLY A 169 7.52 -8.53 -15.42
N VAL A 170 7.61 -9.73 -16.00
CA VAL A 170 8.70 -10.13 -16.90
C VAL A 170 8.70 -9.27 -18.17
N ALA A 171 7.56 -9.10 -18.82
CA ALA A 171 7.42 -8.34 -20.06
C ALA A 171 7.84 -6.87 -19.88
N TRP A 172 7.40 -6.26 -18.78
CA TRP A 172 7.76 -4.90 -18.41
C TRP A 172 9.26 -4.76 -18.14
N SER A 173 9.83 -5.67 -17.33
CA SER A 173 11.24 -5.59 -16.92
C SER A 173 12.22 -5.86 -18.06
N GLY A 174 11.90 -6.82 -18.92
CA GLY A 174 12.79 -7.29 -19.98
C GLY A 174 12.71 -6.50 -21.27
N PHE A 175 11.52 -6.01 -21.63
CA PHE A 175 11.28 -5.43 -22.96
C PHE A 175 10.80 -4.00 -22.88
N LEU A 176 9.70 -3.75 -22.16
CA LEU A 176 9.03 -2.45 -22.23
C LEU A 176 9.81 -1.32 -21.55
N LYS A 177 10.29 -1.54 -20.33
CA LYS A 177 11.06 -0.54 -19.58
C LYS A 177 12.37 -0.15 -20.29
N PRO A 178 13.19 -1.10 -20.79
CA PRO A 178 14.35 -0.76 -21.62
C PRO A 178 13.98 0.08 -22.85
N LEU A 179 12.95 -0.31 -23.61
CA LEU A 179 12.52 0.42 -24.80
C LEU A 179 12.07 1.86 -24.47
N LEU A 180 11.30 2.04 -23.39
CA LEU A 180 10.82 3.36 -22.97
C LEU A 180 11.95 4.27 -22.46
N THR A 181 13.00 3.69 -21.87
CA THR A 181 14.18 4.45 -21.42
C THR A 181 15.18 4.78 -22.54
N GLN A 182 15.11 4.07 -23.66
CA GLN A 182 15.92 4.36 -24.86
C GLN A 182 15.33 5.46 -25.73
N CYS A 183 14.03 5.73 -25.63
CA CYS A 183 13.43 6.91 -26.25
C CYS A 183 14.00 8.19 -25.60
N PRO A 184 14.34 9.23 -26.39
CA PRO A 184 14.76 10.52 -25.85
C PRO A 184 13.72 11.01 -24.83
N PRO A 185 14.14 11.53 -23.66
CA PRO A 185 13.18 12.07 -22.71
C PRO A 185 12.34 13.13 -23.44
N PRO A 186 11.00 13.14 -23.26
CA PRO A 186 10.17 14.16 -23.85
C PRO A 186 10.73 15.53 -23.49
N GLN A 187 10.74 16.42 -24.48
CA GLN A 187 11.26 17.79 -24.40
C GLN A 187 10.87 18.38 -23.05
N LYS A 188 11.85 18.87 -22.27
CA LYS A 188 11.65 19.41 -20.92
C LYS A 188 10.51 20.43 -20.96
N VAL A 189 9.30 20.00 -20.60
CA VAL A 189 8.25 20.92 -20.16
C VAL A 189 8.84 21.64 -18.96
N ASP A 190 8.76 22.97 -18.98
CA ASP A 190 9.50 23.88 -18.12
C ASP A 190 9.68 23.35 -16.70
N ALA A 191 10.91 23.42 -16.18
CA ALA A 191 11.32 22.83 -14.91
C ALA A 191 10.74 23.55 -13.67
N SER A 192 9.70 24.38 -13.83
CA SER A 192 8.76 24.68 -12.75
C SER A 192 7.81 23.49 -12.66
N GLN A 193 8.15 22.51 -11.80
CA GLN A 193 7.46 21.24 -11.58
C GLN A 193 5.99 21.21 -12.04
N PRO A 194 5.54 20.22 -12.85
CA PRO A 194 4.11 20.03 -13.07
C PRO A 194 3.47 19.93 -11.70
N ARG A 195 2.58 20.88 -11.34
CA ARG A 195 2.03 21.05 -9.99
C ARG A 195 1.67 19.68 -9.45
N ALA A 196 2.54 19.14 -8.60
CA ALA A 196 2.53 17.71 -8.30
C ALA A 196 1.30 17.36 -7.46
N THR A 197 0.71 18.39 -6.87
CA THR A 197 -0.39 18.30 -5.92
C THR A 197 -1.59 19.15 -6.35
N VAL A 198 -2.78 18.69 -5.96
CA VAL A 198 -4.04 19.36 -6.29
C VAL A 198 -4.18 20.70 -5.57
N TYR A 199 -3.62 20.84 -4.36
CA TYR A 199 -3.71 22.10 -3.60
C TYR A 199 -2.88 23.22 -4.26
N GLU A 200 -1.71 22.91 -4.82
CA GLU A 200 -0.93 23.83 -5.65
C GLU A 200 -1.67 24.15 -6.97
N ALA A 201 -2.33 23.15 -7.57
CA ALA A 201 -3.11 23.34 -8.79
C ALA A 201 -4.28 24.31 -8.58
N LEU A 202 -4.97 24.22 -7.46
CA LEU A 202 -6.14 25.03 -7.12
C LEU A 202 -5.81 26.33 -6.38
N GLY A 203 -4.58 26.52 -5.90
CA GLY A 203 -4.20 27.68 -5.09
C GLY A 203 -4.86 27.72 -3.70
N VAL A 204 -5.18 26.54 -3.14
CA VAL A 204 -5.86 26.39 -1.83
C VAL A 204 -4.86 25.88 -0.80
N SER A 205 -5.09 26.16 0.48
CA SER A 205 -4.25 25.60 1.55
C SER A 205 -4.34 24.06 1.57
N LYS A 206 -3.19 23.40 1.80
CA LYS A 206 -3.11 21.94 1.91
C LYS A 206 -4.08 21.39 2.96
N GLY A 207 -4.18 22.04 4.11
CA GLY A 207 -5.08 21.65 5.20
C GLY A 207 -6.55 21.76 4.82
N THR A 208 -6.95 22.86 4.17
CA THR A 208 -8.33 23.04 3.70
C THR A 208 -8.71 21.97 2.68
N LEU A 209 -7.83 21.69 1.70
CA LEU A 209 -8.12 20.67 0.70
C LEU A 209 -8.18 19.26 1.31
N LEU A 210 -7.27 18.96 2.23
CA LEU A 210 -7.26 17.68 2.95
C LEU A 210 -8.54 17.47 3.76
N LEU A 211 -8.94 18.47 4.55
CA LEU A 211 -10.19 18.42 5.33
C LEU A 211 -11.42 18.28 4.43
N GLY A 212 -11.45 19.00 3.30
CA GLY A 212 -12.51 18.87 2.31
C GLY A 212 -12.56 17.46 1.69
N LEU A 213 -11.41 16.88 1.37
CA LEU A 213 -11.30 15.52 0.84
C LEU A 213 -11.75 14.48 1.87
N GLU A 214 -11.34 14.60 3.13
CA GLU A 214 -11.76 13.71 4.22
C GLU A 214 -13.27 13.81 4.46
N ALA A 215 -13.81 15.03 4.54
CA ALA A 215 -15.25 15.24 4.69
C ALA A 215 -16.04 14.63 3.52
N MET A 216 -15.54 14.78 2.28
CA MET A 216 -16.13 14.17 1.09
C MET A 216 -16.11 12.64 1.18
N PHE A 217 -14.97 12.02 1.53
CA PHE A 217 -14.87 10.56 1.66
C PHE A 217 -15.77 10.02 2.76
N ILE A 218 -15.80 10.65 3.93
CA ILE A 218 -16.70 10.28 5.03
C ILE A 218 -18.16 10.43 4.59
N GLY A 219 -18.52 11.52 3.90
CA GLY A 219 -19.87 11.73 3.38
C GLY A 219 -20.30 10.63 2.41
N ILE A 220 -19.44 10.25 1.46
CA ILE A 220 -19.71 9.15 0.51
C ILE A 220 -19.84 7.81 1.24
N VAL A 221 -18.98 7.52 2.22
CA VAL A 221 -19.05 6.28 3.01
C VAL A 221 -20.34 6.21 3.81
N ILE A 222 -20.75 7.30 4.47
CA ILE A 222 -22.02 7.36 5.21
C ILE A 222 -23.21 7.19 4.27
N ALA A 223 -23.20 7.86 3.11
CA ALA A 223 -24.25 7.72 2.11
C ALA A 223 -24.34 6.28 1.59
N ALA A 224 -23.21 5.69 1.19
CA ALA A 224 -23.17 4.29 0.74
C ALA A 224 -23.64 3.33 1.84
N ALA A 225 -23.18 3.51 3.09
CA ALA A 225 -23.61 2.68 4.21
C ALA A 225 -25.11 2.79 4.54
N LYS A 226 -25.75 3.91 4.22
CA LYS A 226 -27.19 4.12 4.44
C LYS A 226 -28.07 3.68 3.27
N TYR A 227 -27.60 3.86 2.03
CA TYR A 227 -28.42 3.69 0.83
C TYR A 227 -28.12 2.40 0.06
N THR A 228 -27.12 1.63 0.47
CA THR A 228 -26.71 0.40 -0.24
C THR A 228 -26.71 -0.76 0.73
N GLU A 229 -27.24 -1.89 0.27
CA GLU A 229 -27.15 -3.14 1.02
C GLU A 229 -25.77 -3.74 0.83
N VAL A 230 -25.25 -4.32 1.91
CA VAL A 230 -23.96 -4.98 1.88
C VAL A 230 -24.19 -6.43 1.46
N GLY A 231 -23.57 -6.86 0.37
CA GLY A 231 -23.69 -8.22 -0.14
C GLY A 231 -23.11 -9.28 0.81
N PRO A 232 -23.39 -10.58 0.54
CA PRO A 232 -22.96 -11.72 1.38
C PRO A 232 -21.43 -11.87 1.51
N GLU A 233 -20.68 -11.16 0.66
CA GLU A 233 -19.23 -11.08 0.65
C GLU A 233 -18.67 -10.39 1.90
N ALA A 234 -19.43 -9.49 2.52
CA ALA A 234 -18.99 -8.73 3.68
C ALA A 234 -19.19 -9.49 4.98
N LYS A 235 -18.10 -10.05 5.50
CA LYS A 235 -18.09 -10.73 6.81
C LYS A 235 -18.02 -9.76 7.99
N ILE A 236 -17.57 -8.53 7.72
CA ILE A 236 -17.58 -7.35 8.59
C ILE A 236 -18.07 -6.15 7.76
N PRO A 237 -18.62 -5.09 8.39
CA PRO A 237 -19.02 -3.91 7.66
C PRO A 237 -17.85 -3.30 6.85
N PRO A 238 -18.06 -2.89 5.58
CA PRO A 238 -16.99 -2.47 4.68
C PRO A 238 -16.09 -1.34 5.22
N TYR A 239 -16.67 -0.39 5.95
CA TYR A 239 -15.92 0.71 6.57
C TYR A 239 -14.97 0.23 7.68
N TYR A 240 -15.34 -0.79 8.48
CA TYR A 240 -14.39 -1.41 9.42
C TYR A 240 -13.25 -2.11 8.67
N GLY A 241 -13.55 -2.75 7.54
CA GLY A 241 -12.52 -3.28 6.64
C GLY A 241 -11.54 -2.20 6.19
N GLY A 242 -12.04 -1.01 5.84
CA GLY A 242 -11.20 0.13 5.46
C GLY A 242 -10.34 0.65 6.61
N MET A 243 -10.88 0.68 7.84
CA MET A 243 -10.11 1.03 9.04
C MET A 243 -8.97 0.04 9.32
N LEU A 244 -9.19 -1.26 9.12
CA LEU A 244 -8.14 -2.28 9.25
C LEU A 244 -7.02 -2.06 8.24
N ILE A 245 -7.36 -1.75 6.98
CA ILE A 245 -6.37 -1.46 5.93
C ILE A 245 -5.60 -0.17 6.26
N ALA A 246 -6.27 0.88 6.73
CA ALA A 246 -5.60 2.11 7.19
C ALA A 246 -4.68 1.86 8.39
N GLY A 247 -5.11 1.01 9.34
CA GLY A 247 -4.28 0.58 10.46
C GLY A 247 -3.04 -0.20 10.03
N ALA A 248 -3.17 -1.09 9.04
CA ALA A 248 -2.04 -1.81 8.48
C ALA A 248 -1.06 -0.89 7.72
N GLN A 249 -1.57 0.13 7.01
CA GLN A 249 -0.76 1.20 6.41
C GLN A 249 0.00 1.99 7.49
N LEU A 250 -0.66 2.39 8.58
CA LEU A 250 -0.03 3.07 9.71
C LEU A 250 1.08 2.20 10.33
N LEU A 251 0.82 0.91 10.52
CA LEU A 251 1.81 -0.04 11.01
C LEU A 251 3.01 -0.12 10.06
N SER A 252 2.79 -0.17 8.75
CA SER A 252 3.86 -0.11 7.74
C SER A 252 4.65 1.18 7.84
N LEU A 253 4.00 2.33 8.05
CA LEU A 253 4.68 3.62 8.21
C LEU A 253 5.55 3.67 9.46
N ILE A 254 5.04 3.22 10.61
CA ILE A 254 5.78 3.22 11.88
C ILE A 254 6.98 2.26 11.81
N VAL A 255 6.79 1.08 11.23
CA VAL A 255 7.78 0.00 11.27
C VAL A 255 8.79 0.07 10.11
N ARG A 256 8.35 0.39 8.89
CA ARG A 256 9.20 0.40 7.68
C ARG A 256 9.59 1.80 7.23
N GLY A 257 8.90 2.85 7.72
CA GLY A 257 9.11 4.23 7.29
C GLY A 257 8.58 4.53 5.88
N CYS A 258 7.89 3.58 5.23
CA CYS A 258 7.41 3.71 3.86
C CYS A 258 5.94 3.27 3.71
N LEU A 259 5.28 3.90 2.75
CA LEU A 259 3.89 3.63 2.38
C LEU A 259 3.74 2.27 1.68
N VAL A 260 2.56 1.67 1.77
CA VAL A 260 2.26 0.39 1.12
C VAL A 260 2.29 0.53 -0.41
N GLY A 261 3.05 -0.36 -1.05
CA GLY A 261 3.13 -0.50 -2.49
C GLY A 261 3.50 -1.93 -2.85
N MET A 262 2.78 -2.52 -3.80
CA MET A 262 2.94 -3.93 -4.15
C MET A 262 3.27 -4.16 -5.63
N SER A 263 2.87 -3.27 -6.55
CA SER A 263 3.13 -3.51 -7.98
C SER A 263 4.61 -3.60 -8.35
N THR A 264 5.52 -3.05 -7.54
CA THR A 264 6.97 -3.16 -7.76
C THR A 264 7.47 -4.59 -7.58
N SER A 265 6.85 -5.41 -6.74
CA SER A 265 7.30 -6.79 -6.52
C SER A 265 7.18 -7.65 -7.79
N TYR A 266 6.18 -7.40 -8.64
CA TYR A 266 6.05 -8.08 -9.94
C TYR A 266 7.17 -7.70 -10.92
N GLU A 267 7.58 -6.43 -10.95
CA GLU A 267 8.74 -6.00 -11.74
C GLU A 267 10.02 -6.63 -11.19
N GLU A 268 10.21 -6.62 -9.88
CA GLU A 268 11.39 -7.21 -9.24
C GLU A 268 11.49 -8.72 -9.53
N VAL A 269 10.37 -9.45 -9.46
CA VAL A 269 10.30 -10.88 -9.80
C VAL A 269 10.64 -11.08 -11.28
N GLY A 270 10.09 -10.24 -12.17
CA GLY A 270 10.41 -10.30 -13.59
C GLY A 270 11.90 -10.08 -13.88
N GLY A 271 12.51 -9.08 -13.24
CA GLY A 271 13.94 -8.82 -13.37
C GLY A 271 14.80 -9.96 -12.83
N TRP A 272 14.40 -10.61 -11.74
CA TRP A 272 15.10 -11.77 -11.20
C TRP A 272 15.00 -13.00 -12.12
N VAL A 273 13.81 -13.29 -12.66
CA VAL A 273 13.58 -14.37 -13.63
C VAL A 273 14.44 -14.20 -14.90
N LEU A 274 14.70 -12.95 -15.30
CA LEU A 274 15.56 -12.62 -16.46
C LEU A 274 17.06 -12.60 -16.13
N GLY A 275 17.47 -13.13 -14.97
CA GLY A 275 18.89 -13.25 -14.58
C GLY A 275 19.45 -12.04 -13.82
N GLY A 276 18.60 -11.09 -13.41
CA GLY A 276 18.99 -9.98 -12.55
C GLY A 276 19.35 -10.43 -11.13
N ARG A 277 20.32 -9.75 -10.50
CA ARG A 277 20.68 -9.98 -9.09
C ARG A 277 19.61 -9.42 -8.13
N LEU A 278 19.24 -10.23 -7.13
CA LEU A 278 18.48 -9.78 -5.97
C LEU A 278 19.38 -8.88 -5.12
N VAL A 279 18.96 -7.64 -4.91
CA VAL A 279 19.64 -6.68 -4.02
C VAL A 279 18.67 -6.25 -2.92
N PRO A 280 19.16 -5.90 -1.70
CA PRO A 280 18.35 -5.52 -0.54
C PRO A 280 17.17 -4.60 -0.80
N GLU A 281 17.38 -3.50 -1.53
CA GLU A 281 16.29 -2.57 -1.83
C GLU A 281 15.21 -3.17 -2.74
N LYS A 282 15.58 -4.12 -3.62
CA LYS A 282 14.69 -4.75 -4.60
C LYS A 282 13.99 -6.02 -4.11
N TYR A 283 14.26 -6.52 -2.91
CA TYR A 283 13.46 -7.64 -2.38
C TYR A 283 12.58 -7.25 -1.20
N ARG A 284 12.65 -6.02 -0.68
CA ARG A 284 11.74 -5.55 0.38
C ARG A 284 10.27 -5.57 -0.04
N ASN A 285 9.96 -5.22 -1.31
CA ASN A 285 8.58 -5.29 -1.78
C ASN A 285 8.14 -6.74 -2.04
N MET A 286 9.05 -7.61 -2.50
CA MET A 286 8.80 -9.05 -2.55
C MET A 286 8.51 -9.62 -1.16
N LEU A 287 9.29 -9.25 -0.14
CA LEU A 287 9.11 -9.74 1.22
C LEU A 287 7.81 -9.24 1.84
N PHE A 288 7.44 -7.97 1.59
CA PHE A 288 6.13 -7.46 1.95
C PHE A 288 5.00 -8.22 1.26
N SER A 289 5.15 -8.50 -0.05
CA SER A 289 4.18 -9.26 -0.85
C SER A 289 4.03 -10.71 -0.36
N ALA A 290 5.14 -11.36 0.01
CA ALA A 290 5.14 -12.67 0.64
C ALA A 290 4.41 -12.63 2.00
N GLY A 291 4.67 -11.57 2.79
CA GLY A 291 3.94 -11.29 4.02
C GLY A 291 2.44 -11.23 3.77
N VAL A 292 1.99 -10.50 2.74
CA VAL A 292 0.56 -10.41 2.37
C VAL A 292 -0.04 -11.78 2.11
N ILE A 293 0.61 -12.64 1.31
CA ILE A 293 0.15 -14.01 1.05
C ILE A 293 0.03 -14.79 2.37
N VAL A 294 1.08 -14.74 3.20
CA VAL A 294 1.15 -15.46 4.48
C VAL A 294 0.07 -14.97 5.45
N GLY A 295 -0.13 -13.66 5.58
CA GLY A 295 -1.15 -13.09 6.46
C GLY A 295 -2.57 -13.43 6.03
N SER A 296 -2.84 -13.40 4.72
CA SER A 296 -4.11 -13.84 4.15
C SER A 296 -4.37 -15.33 4.36
N TYR A 297 -3.33 -16.17 4.20
CA TYR A 297 -3.39 -17.60 4.49
C TYR A 297 -3.71 -17.87 5.98
N PHE A 298 -2.95 -17.27 6.90
CA PHE A 298 -3.15 -17.49 8.33
C PHE A 298 -4.51 -17.01 8.81
N LEU A 299 -4.97 -15.83 8.38
CA LEU A 299 -6.28 -15.33 8.80
C LEU A 299 -7.41 -16.23 8.28
N SER A 300 -7.35 -16.64 7.01
CA SER A 300 -8.38 -17.51 6.42
C SER A 300 -8.42 -18.90 7.06
N HIS A 301 -7.30 -19.43 7.54
CA HIS A 301 -7.27 -20.72 8.24
C HIS A 301 -7.63 -20.61 9.72
N ALA A 302 -7.21 -19.53 10.40
CA ALA A 302 -7.52 -19.31 11.81
C ALA A 302 -9.00 -18.95 12.03
N VAL A 303 -9.59 -18.23 11.07
CA VAL A 303 -11.00 -17.82 11.11
C VAL A 303 -11.64 -18.10 9.74
N PRO A 304 -12.11 -19.35 9.50
CA PRO A 304 -12.61 -19.81 8.20
C PRO A 304 -13.67 -18.92 7.56
N LYS A 305 -14.48 -18.23 8.37
CA LYS A 305 -15.47 -17.25 7.91
C LYS A 305 -14.87 -16.21 6.95
N PHE A 306 -13.63 -15.76 7.18
CA PHE A 306 -12.96 -14.78 6.32
C PHE A 306 -12.31 -15.37 5.05
N GLY A 307 -12.19 -16.70 4.99
CA GLY A 307 -11.68 -17.43 3.83
C GLY A 307 -12.76 -17.87 2.84
N GLU A 308 -14.04 -17.74 3.19
CA GLU A 308 -15.16 -18.08 2.30
C GLU A 308 -15.18 -17.14 1.09
N VAL A 309 -15.21 -17.73 -0.11
CA VAL A 309 -15.21 -17.02 -1.39
C VAL A 309 -16.56 -17.23 -2.03
N THR A 310 -17.22 -16.15 -2.42
CA THR A 310 -18.43 -16.21 -3.24
C THR A 310 -18.09 -16.63 -4.67
N ASP A 311 -18.81 -17.61 -5.20
CA ASP A 311 -18.55 -18.17 -6.51
C ASP A 311 -18.88 -17.17 -7.62
N VAL A 312 -17.84 -16.58 -8.21
CA VAL A 312 -17.91 -15.90 -9.49
C VAL A 312 -16.98 -16.62 -10.46
N VAL A 313 -17.56 -17.11 -11.56
CA VAL A 313 -16.82 -17.85 -12.58
C VAL A 313 -16.06 -16.86 -13.45
N VAL A 314 -14.82 -16.57 -13.07
CA VAL A 314 -13.85 -15.92 -13.95
C VAL A 314 -13.12 -17.00 -14.73
N SER A 315 -13.21 -16.96 -16.06
CA SER A 315 -12.51 -17.95 -16.90
C SER A 315 -10.99 -17.85 -16.68
N PRO A 316 -10.23 -18.96 -16.72
CA PRO A 316 -8.78 -18.93 -16.53
C PRO A 316 -8.07 -17.97 -17.49
N LEU A 317 -8.53 -17.90 -18.74
CA LEU A 317 -7.99 -17.00 -19.76
C LEU A 317 -8.29 -15.53 -19.42
N SER A 318 -9.51 -15.21 -19.00
CA SER A 318 -9.87 -13.85 -18.59
C SER A 318 -9.09 -13.42 -17.35
N ALA A 319 -8.93 -14.33 -16.38
CA ALA A 319 -8.12 -14.10 -15.19
C ALA A 319 -6.66 -13.81 -15.54
N ALA A 320 -6.04 -14.64 -16.38
CA ALA A 320 -4.65 -14.46 -16.80
C ALA A 320 -4.46 -13.20 -17.67
N ALA A 321 -5.31 -12.97 -18.66
CA ALA A 321 -5.25 -11.77 -19.50
C ALA A 321 -5.49 -10.49 -18.67
N GLY A 322 -6.49 -10.51 -17.78
CA GLY A 322 -6.75 -9.41 -16.86
C GLY A 322 -5.58 -9.15 -15.91
N GLY A 323 -4.98 -10.21 -15.36
CA GLY A 323 -3.78 -10.13 -14.54
C GLY A 323 -2.58 -9.50 -15.25
N PHE A 324 -2.38 -9.89 -16.51
CA PHE A 324 -1.34 -9.31 -17.36
C PHE A 324 -1.58 -7.81 -17.59
N LEU A 325 -2.79 -7.44 -18.04
CA LEU A 325 -3.16 -6.04 -18.28
C LEU A 325 -3.06 -5.19 -17.02
N MET A 326 -3.50 -5.73 -15.87
CA MET A 326 -3.51 -4.97 -14.62
C MET A 326 -2.10 -4.61 -14.18
N ILE A 327 -1.16 -5.56 -14.22
CA ILE A 327 0.21 -5.29 -13.78
C ILE A 327 0.92 -4.41 -14.78
N LEU A 328 0.75 -4.67 -16.08
CA LEU A 328 1.33 -3.83 -17.12
C LEU A 328 0.87 -2.38 -16.97
N GLY A 329 -0.43 -2.15 -16.80
CA GLY A 329 -1.01 -0.85 -16.53
C GLY A 329 -0.48 -0.21 -15.25
N SER A 330 -0.37 -0.98 -14.16
CA SER A 330 0.16 -0.47 -12.89
C SER A 330 1.63 -0.05 -12.96
N ARG A 331 2.45 -0.73 -13.78
CA ARG A 331 3.85 -0.34 -13.98
C ARG A 331 3.94 0.90 -14.87
N MET A 332 3.12 0.97 -15.92
CA MET A 332 3.02 2.11 -16.81
C MET A 332 2.53 3.38 -16.11
N ALA A 333 1.61 3.25 -15.14
CA ALA A 333 1.15 4.37 -14.32
C ALA A 333 2.14 4.79 -13.21
N GLY A 334 3.20 4.03 -12.95
CA GLY A 334 4.11 4.29 -11.83
C GLY A 334 3.55 3.86 -10.46
N GLY A 335 2.54 2.99 -10.44
CA GLY A 335 1.92 2.48 -9.22
C GLY A 335 0.62 1.70 -9.45
N CYS A 336 0.23 0.92 -8.44
CA CYS A 336 -1.07 0.24 -8.39
C CYS A 336 -2.14 1.07 -7.67
N THR A 337 -3.36 0.55 -7.60
CA THR A 337 -4.49 1.15 -6.88
C THR A 337 -4.21 1.41 -5.41
N SER A 338 -3.51 0.54 -4.68
CA SER A 338 -3.11 0.84 -3.29
C SER A 338 -2.06 1.95 -3.21
N GLY A 339 -1.15 1.99 -4.18
CA GLY A 339 -0.10 3.01 -4.27
C GLY A 339 -0.62 4.40 -4.63
N HIS A 340 -1.49 4.53 -5.62
CA HIS A 340 -2.10 5.81 -6.00
C HIS A 340 -3.32 6.13 -5.14
N GLY A 341 -4.16 5.15 -4.81
CA GLY A 341 -5.41 5.33 -4.10
C GLY A 341 -5.27 5.53 -2.59
N ILE A 342 -4.60 4.60 -1.90
CA ILE A 342 -4.44 4.69 -0.45
C ILE A 342 -3.29 5.63 -0.09
N SER A 343 -2.17 5.57 -0.82
CA SER A 343 -0.99 6.38 -0.48
C SER A 343 -0.92 7.70 -1.24
N GLY A 344 -1.19 7.69 -2.55
CA GLY A 344 -1.00 8.86 -3.42
C GLY A 344 -2.06 9.95 -3.26
N ILE A 345 -3.34 9.59 -3.11
CA ILE A 345 -4.44 10.52 -2.83
C ILE A 345 -4.26 11.17 -1.45
N SER A 346 -3.78 10.43 -0.46
CA SER A 346 -3.41 10.97 0.87
C SER A 346 -2.31 12.03 0.80
N LEU A 347 -1.47 11.99 -0.24
CA LEU A 347 -0.45 13.00 -0.54
C LEU A 347 -0.95 14.11 -1.48
N LEU A 348 -2.25 14.10 -1.80
CA LEU A 348 -2.92 15.04 -2.71
C LEU A 348 -2.30 15.10 -4.11
N SER A 349 -1.67 14.02 -4.56
CA SER A 349 -0.92 13.94 -5.83
C SER A 349 -1.85 13.93 -7.06
N VAL A 350 -1.62 14.84 -8.01
CA VAL A 350 -2.41 14.93 -9.27
C VAL A 350 -2.33 13.65 -10.07
N SER A 351 -1.13 13.07 -10.22
CA SER A 351 -0.95 11.81 -10.96
C SER A 351 -1.76 10.67 -10.35
N SER A 352 -1.96 10.69 -9.04
CA SER A 352 -2.73 9.68 -8.32
C SER A 352 -4.23 9.83 -8.54
N PHE A 353 -4.78 11.05 -8.51
CA PHE A 353 -6.18 11.29 -8.87
C PHE A 353 -6.46 10.89 -10.32
N LEU A 354 -5.59 11.25 -11.26
CA LEU A 354 -5.74 10.88 -12.68
C LEU A 354 -5.68 9.36 -12.89
N THR A 355 -4.70 8.69 -12.28
CA THR A 355 -4.56 7.22 -12.41
C THR A 355 -5.77 6.50 -11.84
N VAL A 356 -6.22 6.88 -10.64
CA VAL A 356 -7.36 6.25 -9.97
C VAL A 356 -8.66 6.53 -10.73
N GLY A 357 -8.87 7.76 -11.20
CA GLY A 357 -10.01 8.12 -12.04
C GLY A 357 -10.06 7.31 -13.33
N ALA A 358 -8.94 7.23 -14.06
CA ALA A 358 -8.83 6.43 -15.28
C ALA A 358 -9.06 4.93 -15.01
N THR A 359 -8.56 4.41 -13.89
CA THR A 359 -8.75 3.01 -13.48
C THR A 359 -10.23 2.67 -13.29
N PHE A 360 -10.95 3.44 -12.48
CA PHE A 360 -12.36 3.15 -12.23
C PHE A 360 -13.24 3.44 -13.45
N ALA A 361 -12.93 4.48 -14.23
CA ALA A 361 -13.66 4.78 -15.46
C ALA A 361 -13.53 3.66 -16.51
N ALA A 362 -12.30 3.20 -16.77
CA ALA A 362 -12.06 2.12 -17.74
C ALA A 362 -12.58 0.77 -17.25
N GLY A 363 -12.42 0.47 -15.95
CA GLY A 363 -12.97 -0.75 -15.36
C GLY A 363 -14.50 -0.77 -15.45
N GLY A 364 -15.16 0.35 -15.17
CA GLY A 364 -16.61 0.46 -15.30
C GLY A 364 -17.10 0.39 -16.74
N LEU A 365 -16.40 1.01 -17.68
CA LEU A 365 -16.70 0.86 -19.11
C LEU A 365 -16.52 -0.59 -19.56
N MET A 366 -15.45 -1.27 -19.14
CA MET A 366 -15.23 -2.68 -19.44
C MET A 366 -16.34 -3.56 -18.84
N GLY A 367 -16.81 -3.22 -17.64
CA GLY A 367 -17.96 -3.87 -17.02
C GLY A 367 -19.22 -3.78 -17.86
N LEU A 368 -19.55 -2.58 -18.34
CA LEU A 368 -20.68 -2.33 -19.25
C LEU A 368 -20.56 -3.05 -20.60
N LEU A 369 -19.33 -3.30 -21.08
CA LEU A 369 -19.10 -4.02 -22.34
C LEU A 369 -19.21 -5.54 -22.18
N MET A 370 -19.03 -6.06 -20.96
CA MET A 370 -19.05 -7.49 -20.66
C MET A 370 -20.38 -7.98 -20.07
N GLY A 371 -21.16 -7.08 -19.47
CA GLY A 371 -22.49 -7.35 -18.89
C GLY A 371 -23.62 -7.19 -19.89
#